data_AF-A0A160TB89-F1
#
_entry.id   AF-A0A160TB89-F1
#
_cell.length_a   1.000
_cell.length_b   1.000
_cell.length_c   1.000
_cell.angle_alpha   90.00
_cell.angle_beta   90.00
_cell.angle_gamma   90.00
#
_symmetry.space_group_name_H-M   'P 1'
#
loop_
_entity.id
_entity.type
_entity.pdbx_description
1 polymer ?
#
loop_
_entity_poly.entity_id
_entity_poly.type
_entity_poly.pdbx_seq_one_letter_code
_entity_poly.pdbx_strand_id
1 'polypeptide(L)'
;MALFWQVTRSYISPVVAAFLGGYLFTWGLVSLLISGMVYLGGDFHNAETVGFLLAFPIFLFMFFWIFIGQRRWLPYGTAFIGGVSMTAAAYGLQTQLIQ
;
A
#
# COMPACT_ATOMS: atom_id res chain seq x y z
N MET A 1 -0.56 -35.67 -3.83
CA MET A 1 -0.77 -34.40 -4.56
C MET A 1 -1.87 -33.51 -4.00
N ALA A 2 -3.10 -34.00 -3.79
CA ALA A 2 -4.26 -33.15 -3.43
C ALA A 2 -4.15 -32.46 -2.05
N LEU A 3 -3.59 -33.13 -1.04
CA LEU A 3 -3.44 -32.59 0.32
C LEU A 3 -2.42 -31.44 0.38
N PHE A 4 -1.29 -31.59 -0.32
CA PHE A 4 -0.28 -30.54 -0.44
C PHE A 4 -0.88 -29.28 -1.08
N TRP A 5 -1.60 -29.45 -2.20
CA TRP A 5 -2.28 -28.34 -2.88
C TRP A 5 -3.31 -27.61 -2.01
N GLN A 6 -4.08 -28.33 -1.20
CA GLN A 6 -5.06 -27.74 -0.27
C GLN A 6 -4.40 -26.93 0.85
N VAL A 7 -3.29 -27.44 1.42
CA VAL A 7 -2.55 -26.75 2.48
C VAL A 7 -1.87 -25.49 1.92
N THR A 8 -1.19 -25.60 0.78
CA THR A 8 -0.54 -24.45 0.12
C THR A 8 -1.55 -23.36 -0.21
N ARG A 9 -2.73 -23.71 -0.74
CA ARG A 9 -3.77 -22.74 -1.10
C ARG A 9 -4.38 -22.06 0.13
N SER A 10 -4.55 -22.78 1.23
CA SER A 10 -5.18 -22.23 2.45
C SER A 10 -4.28 -21.24 3.19
N TYR A 11 -2.95 -21.42 3.14
CA TYR A 11 -2.02 -20.60 3.92
C TYR A 11 -1.20 -19.61 3.08
N ILE A 12 -0.82 -19.96 1.84
CA ILE A 12 0.02 -19.09 1.03
C ILE A 12 -0.81 -17.99 0.35
N SER A 13 -2.01 -18.31 -0.14
CA SER A 13 -2.81 -17.29 -0.86
C SER A 13 -3.17 -16.08 -0.01
N PRO A 14 -3.56 -16.22 1.28
CA PRO A 14 -3.86 -15.05 2.11
C PRO A 14 -2.61 -14.25 2.45
N VAL A 15 -1.46 -14.91 2.67
CA VAL A 15 -0.17 -14.24 2.92
C VAL A 15 0.24 -13.42 1.69
N VAL A 16 0.20 -14.01 0.50
CA VAL A 16 0.55 -13.32 -0.74
C VAL A 16 -0.41 -12.16 -1.00
N ALA A 17 -1.70 -12.34 -0.78
CA ALA A 17 -2.68 -11.27 -0.97
C ALA A 17 -2.51 -10.13 0.06
N ALA A 18 -2.20 -10.46 1.31
CA ALA A 18 -1.88 -9.48 2.35
C ALA A 18 -0.58 -8.72 2.04
N PHE A 19 0.43 -9.42 1.54
CA PHE A 19 1.69 -8.83 1.12
C PHE A 19 1.50 -7.87 -0.06
N LEU A 20 0.86 -8.32 -1.14
CA LEU A 20 0.61 -7.50 -2.33
C LEU A 20 -0.30 -6.31 -2.04
N GLY A 21 -1.41 -6.55 -1.31
CA GLY A 21 -2.34 -5.48 -0.95
C GLY A 21 -1.70 -4.47 0.00
N GLY A 22 -1.00 -4.93 1.04
CA GLY A 22 -0.28 -4.07 1.97
C GLY A 22 0.80 -3.26 1.27
N TYR A 23 1.58 -3.88 0.38
CA TYR A 23 2.61 -3.20 -0.41
C TYR A 23 2.03 -2.13 -1.32
N LEU A 24 0.99 -2.47 -2.10
CA LEU A 24 0.35 -1.55 -3.03
C LEU A 24 -0.26 -0.35 -2.31
N PHE A 25 -0.90 -0.57 -1.16
CA PHE A 25 -1.46 0.51 -0.35
C PHE A 25 -0.36 1.42 0.21
N THR A 26 0.66 0.84 0.84
CA THR A 26 1.79 1.59 1.38
C THR A 26 2.47 2.42 0.30
N TRP A 27 2.70 1.84 -0.88
CA TRP A 27 3.27 2.54 -2.02
C TRP A 27 2.44 3.76 -2.41
N GLY A 28 1.14 3.56 -2.61
CA GLY A 28 0.24 4.65 -3.00
C GLY A 28 0.19 5.76 -1.95
N LEU A 29 0.08 5.40 -0.68
CA LEU A 29 0.02 6.36 0.42
C LEU A 29 1.32 7.15 0.59
N VAL A 30 2.48 6.48 0.55
CA VAL A 30 3.79 7.15 0.66
C VAL A 30 4.03 8.06 -0.54
N SER A 31 3.71 7.59 -1.75
CA SER A 31 3.83 8.41 -2.97
C SER A 31 2.96 9.66 -2.90
N LEU A 32 1.72 9.52 -2.42
CA LEU A 32 0.80 10.65 -2.24
C LEU A 32 1.27 11.61 -1.14
N LEU A 33 1.80 11.09 -0.03
CA LEU A 33 2.35 11.89 1.06
C LEU A 33 3.54 12.72 0.58
N ILE A 34 4.50 12.10 -0.11
CA ILE A 34 5.69 12.80 -0.61
C ILE A 34 5.27 13.85 -1.64
N SER A 35 4.50 13.45 -2.66
CA SER A 35 4.07 14.36 -3.73
C SER A 35 3.22 15.50 -3.18
N GLY A 36 2.35 15.23 -2.20
CA GLY A 36 1.53 16.22 -1.52
C GLY A 36 2.34 17.21 -0.68
N MET A 37 3.32 16.73 0.08
CA MET A 37 4.23 17.61 0.84
C MET A 37 5.03 18.53 -0.06
N VAL A 38 5.57 18.00 -1.17
CA VAL A 38 6.33 18.80 -2.14
C VAL A 38 5.42 19.79 -2.86
N TYR A 39 4.21 19.37 -3.26
CA TYR A 39 3.22 20.27 -3.87
C TYR A 39 2.82 21.44 -2.97
N LEU A 40 2.82 21.24 -1.65
CA LEU A 40 2.58 22.30 -0.66
C LEU A 40 3.82 23.18 -0.39
N GLY A 41 4.92 22.99 -1.13
CA GLY A 41 6.17 23.75 -1.01
C GLY A 41 7.15 23.17 0.03
N GLY A 42 6.94 21.95 0.51
CA GLY A 42 7.84 21.26 1.42
C GLY A 42 9.10 20.72 0.73
N ASP A 43 10.15 20.51 1.52
CA ASP A 43 11.40 19.90 1.03
C ASP A 43 11.22 18.40 0.74
N PHE A 44 11.71 17.95 -0.42
CA PHE A 44 11.59 16.55 -0.87
C PHE A 44 12.33 15.59 0.05
N HIS A 45 13.54 15.93 0.49
CA HIS A 45 14.36 15.05 1.31
C HIS A 45 13.70 14.79 2.68
N ASN A 46 13.13 15.83 3.28
CA ASN A 46 12.35 15.69 4.50
C ASN A 46 11.08 14.85 4.29
N ALA A 47 10.33 15.11 3.21
CA ALA A 47 9.11 14.36 2.89
C ALA A 47 9.39 12.88 2.64
N GLU A 48 10.46 12.55 1.93
CA GLU A 48 10.94 11.19 1.68
C GLU A 48 11.31 10.47 2.99
N THR A 49 12.04 11.17 3.87
CA THR A 49 12.42 10.63 5.18
C THR A 49 11.20 10.27 6.01
N VAL A 50 10.22 11.18 6.11
CA VAL A 50 8.96 10.93 6.83
C VAL A 50 8.16 9.81 6.17
N GLY A 51 8.06 9.82 4.84
CA GLY A 51 7.34 8.81 4.07
C GLY A 51 7.88 7.40 4.31
N PHE A 52 9.19 7.21 4.23
CA PHE A 52 9.81 5.90 4.48
C PHE A 52 9.81 5.49 5.94
N LEU A 53 9.89 6.44 6.88
CA LEU A 53 9.71 6.15 8.30
C LEU A 53 8.31 5.58 8.57
N LEU A 54 7.27 6.13 7.92
CA LEU A 54 5.89 5.68 8.04
C LEU A 54 5.57 4.43 7.21
N ALA A 55 6.34 4.15 6.15
CA ALA A 55 6.08 3.03 5.24
C ALA A 55 6.04 1.69 5.97
N PHE A 56 6.99 1.45 6.89
CA PHE A 56 7.09 0.20 7.64
C PHE A 56 5.87 -0.06 8.56
N PRO A 57 5.49 0.83 9.48
CA PRO A 57 4.32 0.60 10.33
C PRO A 57 3.02 0.50 9.53
N ILE A 58 2.87 1.28 8.46
CA ILE A 58 1.66 1.24 7.60
C ILE A 58 1.57 -0.09 6.86
N PHE A 59 2.69 -0.57 6.31
CA PHE A 59 2.75 -1.89 5.67
C PHE A 59 2.37 -3.00 6.65
N LEU A 60 2.95 -3.02 7.84
CA LEU A 60 2.64 -4.04 8.86
C LEU A 60 1.17 -4.01 9.26
N PHE A 61 0.63 -2.82 9.49
CA PHE A 61 -0.77 -2.64 9.83
C PHE A 61 -1.71 -3.19 8.74
N MET A 62 -1.47 -2.82 7.48
CA MET A 62 -2.28 -3.30 6.36
C MET A 62 -2.09 -4.79 6.12
N PHE A 63 -0.86 -5.30 6.24
CA PHE A 63 -0.58 -6.73 6.14
C PHE A 63 -1.40 -7.52 7.17
N PHE A 64 -1.33 -7.14 8.45
CA PHE A 64 -2.10 -7.83 9.49
C PHE A 64 -3.60 -7.66 9.32
N TRP A 65 -4.08 -6.48 8.92
CA TRP A 65 -5.51 -6.27 8.68
C TRP A 65 -6.00 -7.21 7.58
N ILE A 66 -5.35 -7.25 6.41
CA ILE A 66 -5.76 -8.12 5.30
C ILE A 66 -5.64 -9.59 5.69
N PHE A 67 -4.54 -9.95 6.36
CA PHE A 67 -4.28 -11.32 6.77
C PHE A 67 -5.26 -11.85 7.82
N ILE A 68 -5.73 -11.02 8.76
CA ILE A 68 -6.75 -11.39 9.75
C ILE A 68 -8.16 -11.32 9.12
N GLY A 69 -8.38 -10.37 8.22
CA GLY A 69 -9.67 -10.08 7.60
C GLY A 69 -10.03 -10.93 6.38
N GLN A 70 -9.43 -12.12 6.21
CA GLN A 70 -9.44 -12.95 4.98
C GLN A 70 -10.80 -13.15 4.31
N ARG A 71 -11.90 -13.07 5.08
CA ARG A 71 -13.26 -13.33 4.61
C ARG A 71 -14.09 -12.07 4.36
N ARG A 72 -13.53 -10.89 4.61
CA ARG A 72 -14.21 -9.60 4.44
C ARG A 72 -13.68 -8.91 3.21
N TRP A 73 -14.56 -8.39 2.38
CA TRP A 73 -14.17 -7.66 1.17
C TRP A 73 -13.54 -6.29 1.50
N LEU A 74 -13.91 -5.72 2.64
CA LEU A 74 -13.44 -4.41 3.10
C LEU A 74 -11.91 -4.23 3.09
N PRO A 75 -11.09 -5.08 3.75
CA PRO A 75 -9.63 -4.93 3.75
C PRO A 75 -8.99 -5.04 2.37
N TYR A 76 -9.51 -5.94 1.52
CA TYR A 76 -9.02 -6.06 0.15
C TYR A 76 -9.38 -4.82 -0.67
N GLY A 77 -10.63 -4.35 -0.56
CA GLY A 77 -11.10 -3.13 -1.21
C GLY A 77 -10.26 -1.91 -0.81
N THR A 78 -10.05 -1.69 0.49
CA THR A 78 -9.24 -0.55 0.97
C THR A 78 -7.80 -0.63 0.49
N ALA A 79 -7.18 -1.81 0.55
CA ALA A 79 -5.79 -1.99 0.15
C ALA A 79 -5.59 -1.77 -1.36
N PHE A 80 -6.36 -2.48 -2.19
CA PHE A 80 -6.17 -2.45 -3.64
C PHE A 80 -6.74 -1.20 -4.28
N ILE A 81 -7.99 -0.84 -3.98
CA ILE A 81 -8.63 0.34 -4.58
C ILE A 81 -7.98 1.60 -4.01
N GLY A 82 -7.72 1.64 -2.70
CA GLY A 82 -7.05 2.76 -2.05
C GLY A 82 -5.61 2.94 -2.56
N GLY A 83 -4.83 1.86 -2.69
CA GLY A 83 -3.47 1.95 -3.21
C GLY A 83 -3.42 2.49 -4.65
N VAL A 84 -4.30 2.00 -5.53
CA VAL A 84 -4.40 2.48 -6.92
C VAL A 84 -4.84 3.94 -6.97
N SER A 85 -5.88 4.33 -6.22
CA SER A 85 -6.39 5.70 -6.24
C SER A 85 -5.38 6.71 -5.71
N MET A 86 -4.66 6.36 -4.63
CA MET A 86 -3.60 7.20 -4.08
C MET A 86 -2.42 7.32 -5.03
N THR A 87 -2.03 6.23 -5.70
CA THR A 87 -0.97 6.26 -6.72
C THR A 87 -1.35 7.15 -7.90
N ALA A 88 -2.59 7.05 -8.39
CA ALA A 88 -3.09 7.91 -9.46
C ALA A 88 -3.13 9.38 -9.06
N ALA A 89 -3.55 9.69 -7.82
CA ALA A 89 -3.54 11.05 -7.30
C ALA A 89 -2.11 11.60 -7.16
N ALA A 90 -1.17 10.79 -6.66
CA ALA A 90 0.24 11.14 -6.55
C ALA A 90 0.84 11.45 -7.93
N TYR A 91 0.56 10.59 -8.92
CA TYR A 91 0.96 10.81 -10.31
C TYR A 91 0.41 12.14 -10.84
N GLY A 92 -0.88 12.43 -10.61
CA GLY A 92 -1.49 13.70 -10.99
C GLY A 92 -0.77 14.91 -10.38
N LEU A 93 -0.46 14.88 -9.08
CA LEU A 93 0.32 15.95 -8.43
C LEU A 93 1.72 16.09 -9.05
N GLN A 94 2.38 14.96 -9.31
CA GLN A 94 3.74 14.97 -9.83
C GLN A 94 3.83 15.51 -11.26
N THR A 95 2.78 15.31 -12.08
CA THR A 95 2.72 15.94 -13.40
C THR A 95 2.62 17.46 -13.35
N GLN A 96 2.09 18.05 -12.27
CA GLN A 96 2.04 19.50 -12.09
C GLN A 96 3.39 20.08 -11.63
N LEU A 97 4.20 19.28 -10.94
CA LEU A 97 5.49 19.69 -10.37
C LEU A 97 6.66 19.65 -11.37
N ILE A 98 6.53 18.86 -12.43
CA ILE A 98 7.60 18.65 -13.44
C ILE A 98 7.46 19.62 -14.63
N GLN A 99 6.41 20.46 -14.66
CA GLN A 99 6.27 21.55 -15.64
C GLN A 99 7.11 22.76 -15.28
#